data_AF-K9RV71-F1
#
_entry.id   AF-K9RV71-F1
#
_cell.length_a   1.000
_cell.length_b   1.000
_cell.length_c   1.000
_cell.angle_alpha   90.00
_cell.angle_beta   90.00
_cell.angle_gamma   90.00
#
_symmetry.space_group_name_H-M   'P 1'
#
loop_
_entity.id
_entity.type
_entity.pdbx_description
1 polymer ?
#
loop_
_entity_poly.entity_id
_entity_poly.type
_entity_poly.pdbx_seq_one_letter_code
_entity_poly.pdbx_strand_id
1 'polypeptide(L)'
;MQSHSHAHHDFSETARHTIAVRWDHRWPIYHRLSGLGIRCWCTPYQPLQVEISSPAVAIQIWSVIRQLTTSRQEQAAWLGQCWQLSTVES
;
A
#
# COMPACT_ATOMS: atom_id res chain seq x y z
N MET A 1 -34.38 13.98 19.19
CA MET A 1 -33.23 14.66 18.56
C MET A 1 -31.98 13.86 18.90
N GLN A 2 -31.62 12.88 18.06
CA GLN A 2 -30.42 12.07 18.26
C GLN A 2 -29.30 12.66 17.40
N SER A 3 -28.38 13.37 18.03
CA SER A 3 -27.16 13.87 17.39
C SER A 3 -26.19 12.69 17.25
N HIS A 4 -26.19 12.06 16.08
CA HIS A 4 -25.14 11.11 15.72
C HIS A 4 -23.85 11.90 15.49
N SER A 5 -22.99 11.94 16.51
CA SER A 5 -21.63 12.47 16.40
C SER A 5 -20.82 11.49 15.55
N HIS A 6 -20.81 11.71 14.24
CA HIS A 6 -19.92 11.00 13.33
C HIS A 6 -18.52 11.55 13.62
N ALA A 7 -17.72 10.78 14.37
CA ALA A 7 -16.32 11.12 14.60
C ALA A 7 -15.60 11.12 13.24
N HIS A 8 -15.52 12.29 12.62
CA HIS A 8 -14.52 12.57 11.60
C HIS A 8 -13.17 12.43 12.32
N HIS A 9 -12.59 11.24 12.23
CA HIS A 9 -11.21 11.03 12.63
C HIS A 9 -10.37 11.80 11.61
N ASP A 10 -10.00 13.02 12.00
CA ASP A 10 -9.17 13.93 11.23
C ASP A 10 -7.79 13.27 11.08
N PHE A 11 -7.49 12.74 9.89
CA PHE A 11 -6.19 12.16 9.50
C PHE A 11 -5.11 13.27 9.37
N SER A 12 -5.12 14.26 10.26
CA SER A 12 -4.28 15.45 10.17
C SER A 12 -2.86 15.25 10.72
N GLU A 13 -2.61 14.17 11.46
CA GLU A 13 -1.24 13.80 11.82
C GLU A 13 -0.65 12.82 10.80
N THR A 14 -0.11 13.36 9.72
CA THR A 14 0.51 12.54 8.68
C THR A 14 1.92 12.13 9.08
N ALA A 15 2.00 11.12 9.94
CA ALA A 15 3.27 10.56 10.39
C ALA A 15 4.00 9.84 9.26
N ARG A 16 5.34 9.96 9.27
CA ARG A 16 6.21 9.14 8.43
C ARG A 16 6.32 7.75 9.03
N HIS A 17 6.01 6.75 8.23
CA HIS A 17 6.09 5.34 8.58
C HIS A 17 7.27 4.70 7.88
N THR A 18 8.00 3.86 8.61
CA THR A 18 9.14 3.11 8.07
C THR A 18 8.67 1.76 7.58
N ILE A 19 9.04 1.39 6.35
CA ILE A 19 8.76 0.08 5.78
C ILE A 19 10.04 -0.73 5.73
N ALA A 20 10.07 -1.81 6.51
CA ALA A 20 11.13 -2.80 6.46
C ALA A 20 10.90 -3.71 5.24
N VAL A 21 11.72 -3.51 4.21
CA VAL A 21 11.79 -4.39 3.03
C VAL A 21 13.24 -4.75 2.74
N ARG A 22 13.45 -5.85 2.03
CA ARG A 22 14.79 -6.21 1.56
C ARG A 22 15.35 -5.10 0.65
N TRP A 23 16.67 -4.97 0.66
CA TRP A 23 17.35 -3.84 0.03
C TRP A 23 17.08 -3.74 -1.49
N ASP A 24 17.07 -4.90 -2.15
CA ASP A 24 16.77 -5.09 -3.58
C ASP A 24 15.36 -4.62 -3.98
N HIS A 25 14.38 -4.66 -3.07
CA HIS A 25 13.00 -4.24 -3.36
C HIS A 25 12.74 -2.74 -3.16
N ARG A 26 13.64 -2.02 -2.48
CA ARG A 26 13.41 -0.62 -2.10
C ARG A 26 13.19 0.30 -3.29
N TRP A 27 14.04 0.15 -4.31
CA TRP A 27 14.02 1.02 -5.48
C TRP A 27 12.78 0.78 -6.36
N PRO A 28 12.42 -0.49 -6.70
CA PRO A 28 11.15 -0.77 -7.37
C PRO A 28 9.91 -0.27 -6.61
N ILE A 29 9.87 -0.46 -5.27
CA ILE A 29 8.75 -0.02 -4.45
C ILE A 29 8.65 1.51 -4.46
N TYR A 30 9.76 2.22 -4.23
CA TYR A 30 9.80 3.68 -4.26
C TYR A 30 9.26 4.25 -5.58
N HIS A 31 9.72 3.71 -6.72
CA HIS A 31 9.25 4.14 -8.02
C HIS A 31 7.75 3.92 -8.21
N ARG A 32 7.24 2.75 -7.81
CA ARG A 32 5.82 2.44 -7.96
C ARG A 32 4.94 3.32 -7.08
N LEU A 33 5.31 3.53 -5.82
CA LEU A 33 4.59 4.41 -4.91
C LEU A 33 4.60 5.86 -5.40
N SER A 34 5.76 6.36 -5.85
CA SER A 34 5.88 7.70 -6.43
C SER A 34 5.00 7.87 -7.67
N GLY A 35 4.94 6.86 -8.55
CA GLY A 35 4.06 6.85 -9.72
C GLY A 35 2.56 6.83 -9.41
N LEU A 36 2.18 6.42 -8.20
CA LEU A 36 0.81 6.50 -7.68
C LEU A 36 0.51 7.82 -6.94
N GLY A 37 1.47 8.75 -6.87
CA GLY A 37 1.33 10.00 -6.13
C GLY A 37 1.44 9.85 -4.61
N ILE A 38 1.97 8.73 -4.12
CA ILE A 38 2.14 8.48 -2.68
C ILE A 38 3.45 9.12 -2.20
N ARG A 39 3.35 9.98 -1.17
CA ARG A 39 4.51 10.62 -0.54
C ARG A 39 5.41 9.57 0.11
N CYS A 40 6.63 9.43 -0.41
CA CYS A 40 7.62 8.48 0.07
C CYS A 40 9.05 8.97 -0.15
N TRP A 41 9.99 8.40 0.62
CA TRP A 41 11.39 8.79 0.61
C TRP A 41 12.28 7.56 0.64
N CYS A 42 13.20 7.50 -0.32
CA CYS A 42 14.24 6.48 -0.38
C CYS A 42 15.61 7.16 -0.34
N THR A 43 16.16 7.34 0.85
CA THR A 43 17.49 7.89 1.08
C THR A 43 18.54 6.76 1.16
N PRO A 44 19.79 7.02 0.77
CA PRO A 44 20.88 6.06 0.95
C PRO A 44 21.01 5.62 2.41
N TYR A 45 21.27 4.34 2.63
CA TYR A 45 21.48 3.71 3.94
C TYR A 45 20.34 3.78 4.98
N GLN A 46 19.20 4.41 4.67
CA GLN A 46 18.05 4.50 5.58
C GLN A 46 16.85 3.75 5.00
N PRO A 47 15.99 3.07 5.76
CA PRO A 47 14.84 2.32 5.21
C PRO A 47 13.88 3.18 4.38
N LEU A 48 13.05 2.55 3.55
CA LEU A 48 12.00 3.25 2.81
C LEU A 48 11.02 3.86 3.80
N GLN A 49 10.73 5.15 3.65
CA GLN A 49 9.75 5.85 4.47
C GLN A 49 8.57 6.27 3.60
N VAL A 50 7.37 6.18 4.14
CA VAL A 50 6.11 6.55 3.46
C VAL A 50 5.25 7.39 4.37
N GLU A 51 4.36 8.15 3.78
CA GLU A 51 3.35 8.89 4.50
C GLU A 51 1.98 8.24 4.26
N ILE A 52 1.26 7.94 5.34
CA ILE A 52 -0.06 7.32 5.28
C ILE A 52 -1.09 8.39 5.65
N SER A 53 -1.69 9.00 4.63
CA SER A 53 -2.68 10.06 4.80
C SER A 53 -4.13 9.56 4.83
N SER A 54 -4.37 8.30 4.47
CA SER A 54 -5.71 7.69 4.51
C SER A 54 -5.63 6.16 4.50
N PRO A 55 -6.73 5.47 4.85
CA PRO A 55 -6.81 4.01 4.72
C PRO A 55 -6.60 3.52 3.28
N ALA A 56 -7.07 4.30 2.29
CA ALA A 56 -6.86 3.97 0.88
C ALA A 56 -5.37 3.99 0.50
N VAL A 57 -4.61 4.99 0.99
CA VAL A 57 -3.15 5.04 0.79
C VAL A 57 -2.47 3.85 1.47
N ALA A 58 -2.90 3.46 2.68
CA ALA A 58 -2.37 2.29 3.37
C ALA A 58 -2.57 1.00 2.56
N ILE A 59 -3.78 0.80 2.00
CA ILE A 59 -4.10 -0.35 1.14
C ILE A 59 -3.23 -0.35 -0.12
N GLN A 60 -3.09 0.80 -0.79
CA GLN A 60 -2.26 0.91 -1.99
C GLN A 60 -0.78 0.57 -1.71
N ILE A 61 -0.23 1.07 -0.60
CA ILE A 61 1.14 0.75 -0.16
C ILE A 61 1.30 -0.75 0.04
N TRP A 62 0.37 -1.38 0.76
CA TRP A 62 0.38 -2.81 1.00
C TRP A 62 0.30 -3.62 -0.29
N SER A 63 -0.58 -3.23 -1.22
CA SER A 63 -0.71 -3.89 -2.52
C SER A 63 0.58 -3.81 -3.33
N VAL A 64 1.25 -2.66 -3.36
CA VAL A 64 2.53 -2.48 -4.07
C VAL A 64 3.63 -3.35 -3.46
N ILE A 65 3.75 -3.36 -2.12
CA ILE A 65 4.75 -4.18 -1.45
C ILE A 65 4.52 -5.64 -1.77
N ARG A 66 3.30 -6.13 -1.55
CA ARG A 66 2.93 -7.52 -1.84
C ARG A 66 3.27 -7.87 -3.29
N GLN A 67 2.84 -7.06 -4.26
CA GLN A 67 3.11 -7.29 -5.68
C GLN A 67 4.61 -7.42 -6.01
N LEU A 68 5.48 -6.69 -5.32
CA LEU A 68 6.92 -6.64 -5.60
C LEU A 68 7.76 -7.60 -4.75
N THR A 69 7.23 -8.08 -3.62
CA THR A 69 7.90 -9.04 -2.74
C THR A 69 7.42 -10.48 -2.92
N THR A 70 6.23 -10.67 -3.48
CA THR A 70 5.64 -11.98 -3.75
C THR A 70 6.27 -12.61 -5.00
N SER A 71 6.46 -13.93 -5.00
CA SER A 71 7.00 -14.63 -6.16
C SER A 71 6.03 -14.53 -7.35
N ARG A 72 6.56 -14.63 -8.58
CA ARG A 72 5.73 -14.61 -9.80
C ARG A 72 4.62 -15.67 -9.79
N GLN A 73 4.89 -16.83 -9.17
CA GLN A 73 3.93 -17.93 -9.06
C GLN A 73 2.79 -17.60 -8.12
N GLU A 74 3.09 -17.04 -6.95
CA GLU A 74 2.07 -16.61 -5.99
C GLU A 74 1.26 -15.42 -6.51
N GLN A 75 1.89 -14.50 -7.26
CA GLN A 75 1.19 -13.40 -7.91
C GLN A 75 0.22 -13.90 -8.98
N ALA A 76 0.65 -14.88 -9.80
CA ALA A 76 -0.22 -15.51 -10.80
C ALA A 76 -1.36 -16.31 -10.15
N ALA A 77 -1.09 -17.02 -9.06
CA ALA A 77 -2.11 -17.74 -8.30
C ALA A 77 -3.15 -16.78 -7.70
N TRP A 78 -2.71 -15.65 -7.15
CA TRP A 78 -3.60 -14.62 -6.62
C TRP A 78 -4.46 -13.98 -7.71
N LEU A 79 -3.88 -13.65 -8.87
CA LEU A 79 -4.64 -13.17 -10.02
C LEU A 79 -5.66 -14.20 -10.51
N GLY A 80 -5.29 -15.48 -10.52
CA GLY A 80 -6.22 -16.57 -10.83
C GLY A 80 -7.41 -16.62 -9.88
N GLN A 81 -7.19 -16.42 -8.58
CA GLN A 81 -8.26 -16.34 -7.57
C GLN A 81 -9.15 -15.10 -7.77
N CYS A 82 -8.57 -13.94 -8.08
CA CYS A 82 -9.34 -12.74 -8.38
C CYS A 82 -10.25 -12.91 -9.61
N TRP A 83 -9.78 -13.58 -10.65
CA TRP A 83 -10.58 -13.87 -11.84
C TRP A 83 -11.65 -14.94 -11.62
N GLN A 84 -11.46 -15.85 -10.67
CA GLN A 84 -12.51 -16.78 -10.26
C GLN A 84 -13.63 -16.08 -9.48
N LEU A 85 -13.29 -15.04 -8.70
CA LEU A 85 -14.27 -14.27 -7.94
C LEU A 85 -15.24 -13.49 -8.84
N SER A 86 -14.78 -13.00 -10.00
CA SER A 86 -15.64 -12.34 -11.00
C SER A 86 -16.58 -13.29 -11.75
N THR A 87 -16.45 -14.60 -11.57
CA THR A 87 -17.28 -15.63 -12.22
C THR A 87 -18.42 -16.13 -11.32
N VAL A 88 -18.48 -15.70 -10.05
CA VAL A 88 -19.56 -16.05 -9.12
C VAL A 88 -20.60 -14.92 -9.04
N GLU A 89 -21.12 -14.51 -10.20
CA GLU A 89 -22.41 -13.82 -10.32
C GLU A 89 -23.12 -14.36 -11.58
N SER A 90 -23.95 -15.38 -11.40
CA SER A 90 -24.93 -15.88 -12.39
C SER A 90 -26.08 -16.56 -11.66
#